data_AF-A0A2T5G8P3-F1
#
_entry.id   AF-A0A2T5G8P3-F1
#
_cell.length_a   1.000
_cell.length_b   1.000
_cell.length_c   1.000
_cell.angle_alpha   90.00
_cell.angle_beta   90.00
_cell.angle_gamma   90.00
#
_symmetry.space_group_name_H-M   'P 1'
#
loop_
_entity.id
_entity.type
_entity.pdbx_description
1 polymer ?
#
loop_
_entity_poly.entity_id
_entity_poly.type
_entity_poly.pdbx_seq_one_letter_code
_entity_poly.pdbx_strand_id
1 'polypeptide(L)'
;MVSGKRPRRGAGKMGILNNFGDWMGFLKDRVSQAQGAGLDQQTIQAVAHQIGDYLAAEVEPRTPEQKLLKEMWQVANEQEQQAIANVVVKLVQKR
;
A
#
# COMPACT_ATOMS: atom_id res chain seq x y z
N MET A 1 -20.37 40.70 -0.10
CA MET A 1 -20.70 39.43 -0.80
C MET A 1 -19.46 38.54 -0.78
N VAL A 2 -19.45 37.50 0.08
CA VAL A 2 -18.32 36.57 0.20
C VAL A 2 -18.52 35.44 -0.81
N SER A 3 -17.69 35.39 -1.86
CA SER A 3 -17.71 34.28 -2.82
C SER A 3 -16.68 33.23 -2.40
N GLY A 4 -17.17 32.19 -1.72
CA GLY A 4 -16.38 31.05 -1.29
C GLY A 4 -15.95 30.18 -2.48
N LYS A 5 -14.65 30.23 -2.82
CA LYS A 5 -14.04 29.20 -3.66
C LYS A 5 -13.74 27.98 -2.79
N ARG A 6 -14.56 26.94 -2.96
CA ARG A 6 -14.41 25.63 -2.30
C ARG A 6 -13.02 25.06 -2.58
N PRO A 7 -12.32 24.48 -1.58
CA PRO A 7 -11.10 23.73 -1.84
C PRO A 7 -11.44 22.46 -2.64
N ARG A 8 -10.68 22.21 -3.72
CA ARG A 8 -10.78 20.96 -4.49
C ARG A 8 -10.34 19.80 -3.61
N ARG A 9 -11.28 18.92 -3.25
CA ARG A 9 -11.05 17.65 -2.57
C ARG A 9 -10.07 16.79 -3.39
N GLY A 10 -9.14 16.14 -2.69
CA GLY A 10 -8.08 15.33 -3.28
C GLY A 10 -8.62 14.13 -4.07
N ALA A 11 -8.53 14.22 -5.41
CA ALA A 11 -8.86 13.15 -6.34
C ALA A 11 -7.68 12.22 -6.65
N GLY A 12 -6.48 12.48 -6.12
CA GLY A 12 -5.26 11.70 -6.42
C GLY A 12 -5.12 10.39 -5.66
N LYS A 13 -5.68 10.28 -4.43
CA LYS A 13 -5.51 9.07 -3.59
C LYS A 13 -6.39 7.89 -3.99
N MET A 14 -7.54 8.14 -4.63
CA MET A 14 -8.45 7.07 -5.08
C MET A 14 -8.03 6.43 -6.41
N GLY A 15 -7.26 7.13 -7.25
CA GLY A 15 -6.85 6.66 -8.58
C GLY A 15 -5.78 5.57 -8.53
N ILE A 16 -4.76 5.74 -7.68
CA ILE A 16 -3.62 4.83 -7.49
C ILE A 16 -4.06 3.41 -7.07
N LEU A 17 -5.25 3.27 -6.48
CA LEU A 17 -5.77 2.00 -5.97
C LEU A 17 -6.56 1.20 -7.02
N ASN A 18 -6.84 1.78 -8.18
CA ASN A 18 -7.64 1.14 -9.23
C ASN A 18 -6.85 0.17 -10.12
N ASN A 19 -5.51 0.18 -10.02
CA ASN A 19 -4.63 -0.66 -10.80
C ASN A 19 -3.57 -1.27 -9.87
N PHE A 20 -3.37 -2.59 -9.94
CA PHE A 20 -2.34 -3.27 -9.17
C PHE A 20 -0.94 -2.72 -9.46
N GLY A 21 -0.66 -2.36 -10.71
CA GLY A 21 0.59 -1.71 -11.10
C GLY A 21 0.79 -0.34 -10.46
N ASP A 22 -0.25 0.49 -10.40
CA ASP A 22 -0.19 1.81 -9.76
C ASP A 22 0.03 1.68 -8.24
N TRP A 23 -0.64 0.70 -7.62
CA TRP A 23 -0.43 0.37 -6.21
C TRP A 23 1.01 -0.10 -5.94
N MET A 24 1.56 -0.97 -6.80
CA MET A 24 2.97 -1.39 -6.72
C MET A 24 3.94 -0.22 -6.92
N GLY A 25 3.64 0.70 -7.83
CA GLY A 25 4.41 1.93 -8.03
C GLY A 25 4.41 2.82 -6.79
N PHE A 26 3.25 3.02 -6.18
CA PHE A 26 3.13 3.73 -4.91
C PHE A 26 3.95 3.08 -3.80
N LEU A 27 3.90 1.75 -3.66
CA LEU A 27 4.72 1.03 -2.68
C LEU A 27 6.22 1.18 -2.98
N LYS A 28 6.62 1.18 -4.25
CA LYS A 28 8.02 1.38 -4.66
C LYS A 28 8.54 2.74 -4.20
N ASP A 29 7.80 3.80 -4.46
CA ASP A 29 8.17 5.15 -4.05
C ASP A 29 8.33 5.26 -2.53
N ARG A 30 7.47 4.58 -1.77
CA ARG A 30 7.53 4.54 -0.30
C ARG A 30 8.74 3.77 0.22
N VAL A 31 9.02 2.59 -0.35
CA VAL A 31 10.19 1.79 -0.02
C VAL A 31 11.48 2.56 -0.32
N SER A 32 11.60 3.15 -1.51
CA SER A 32 12.79 3.91 -1.90
C SER A 32 13.04 5.13 -1.01
N GLN A 33 11.98 5.85 -0.62
CA GLN A 33 12.08 6.98 0.32
C GLN A 33 12.62 6.53 1.69
N ALA A 34 12.16 5.38 2.20
CA ALA A 34 12.55 4.91 3.52
C ALA A 34 13.98 4.31 3.54
N GLN A 35 14.40 3.64 2.46
CA GLN A 35 15.78 3.17 2.31
C GLN A 35 16.79 4.31 2.17
N GLY A 36 16.45 5.38 1.46
CA GLY A 36 17.30 6.57 1.34
C GLY A 36 17.59 7.25 2.68
N ALA A 37 16.76 7.00 3.71
CA ALA A 37 16.94 7.49 5.08
C ALA A 37 17.74 6.52 5.98
N GLY A 38 18.19 5.36 5.47
CA GLY A 38 18.95 4.36 6.25
C GLY A 38 18.10 3.52 7.21
N LEU A 39 16.78 3.45 6.98
CA LEU A 39 15.81 2.87 7.91
C LEU A 39 15.31 1.48 7.47
N ASP A 40 16.19 0.54 7.11
CA ASP A 40 15.79 -0.73 6.48
C ASP A 40 14.74 -1.54 7.29
N GLN A 41 14.91 -1.68 8.60
CA GLN A 41 13.95 -2.43 9.43
C GLN A 41 12.61 -1.68 9.62
N GLN A 42 12.66 -0.35 9.74
CA GLN A 42 11.45 0.48 9.86
C GLN A 42 10.72 0.62 8.53
N THR A 43 11.43 0.48 7.40
CA THR A 43 10.85 0.43 6.05
C THR A 43 9.92 -0.76 5.92
N ILE A 44 10.36 -1.94 6.37
CA ILE A 44 9.57 -3.16 6.34
C ILE A 44 8.31 -3.03 7.19
N GLN A 45 8.43 -2.49 8.40
CA GLN A 45 7.28 -2.27 9.28
C GLN A 45 6.30 -1.22 8.71
N ALA A 46 6.81 -0.12 8.14
CA ALA A 46 5.97 0.89 7.50
C ALA A 46 5.22 0.34 6.28
N VAL A 47 5.85 -0.54 5.50
CA VAL A 47 5.20 -1.21 4.37
C VAL A 47 4.18 -2.23 4.86
N ALA A 48 4.50 -3.02 5.88
CA ALA A 48 3.54 -3.93 6.50
C ALA A 48 2.30 -3.19 7.02
N HIS A 49 2.48 -2.04 7.68
CA HIS A 49 1.38 -1.17 8.09
C HIS A 49 0.58 -0.64 6.89
N GLN A 50 1.23 -0.16 5.82
CA GLN A 50 0.50 0.31 4.64
C GLN A 50 -0.25 -0.80 3.91
N ILE A 51 0.31 -2.01 3.85
CA ILE A 51 -0.37 -3.19 3.30
C ILE A 51 -1.57 -3.53 4.20
N GLY A 52 -1.37 -3.59 5.51
CA GLY A 52 -2.43 -3.81 6.49
C GLY A 52 -3.56 -2.79 6.35
N ASP A 53 -3.23 -1.48 6.36
CA ASP A 53 -4.19 -0.39 6.21
C ASP A 53 -4.91 -0.44 4.85
N TYR A 54 -4.19 -0.78 3.78
CA TYR A 54 -4.76 -0.91 2.44
C TYR A 54 -5.74 -2.07 2.32
N LEU A 55 -5.42 -3.20 2.95
CA LEU A 55 -6.26 -4.40 2.95
C LEU A 55 -7.41 -4.33 3.97
N ALA A 56 -7.21 -3.60 5.08
CA ALA A 56 -8.18 -3.40 6.15
C ALA A 56 -9.18 -2.29 5.85
N ALA A 57 -8.78 -1.25 5.11
CA ALA A 57 -9.75 -0.37 4.49
C ALA A 57 -10.67 -1.24 3.64
N GLU A 58 -11.98 -1.07 3.77
CA GLU A 58 -13.02 -1.78 3.00
C GLU A 58 -12.99 -1.42 1.49
N VAL A 59 -11.80 -1.19 0.95
CA VAL A 59 -11.57 -1.13 -0.48
C VAL A 59 -11.86 -2.53 -1.00
N GLU A 60 -13.00 -2.65 -1.68
CA GLU A 60 -13.32 -3.81 -2.50
C GLU A 60 -12.11 -4.07 -3.42
N PRO A 61 -11.52 -5.28 -3.39
CA PRO A 61 -10.41 -5.58 -4.27
C PRO A 61 -10.88 -5.43 -5.72
N ARG A 62 -10.24 -4.54 -6.46
CA ARG A 62 -10.66 -4.16 -7.83
C ARG A 62 -9.97 -5.01 -8.89
N THR A 63 -8.89 -5.71 -8.51
CA THR A 63 -8.17 -6.66 -9.38
C THR A 63 -8.02 -8.04 -8.71
N PRO A 64 -7.82 -9.12 -9.49
CA PRO A 64 -7.59 -10.47 -8.95
C PRO A 64 -6.38 -10.56 -8.02
N GLU A 65 -5.31 -9.82 -8.27
CA GLU A 65 -4.09 -9.81 -7.45
C GLU A 65 -4.35 -9.18 -6.08
N GLN A 66 -5.09 -8.07 -6.05
CA GLN A 66 -5.49 -7.43 -4.80
C GLN A 66 -6.42 -8.34 -3.99
N LYS A 67 -7.33 -9.05 -4.67
CA LYS A 67 -8.24 -10.02 -4.04
C LYS A 67 -7.47 -11.17 -3.39
N LEU A 68 -6.56 -11.80 -4.14
CA LEU A 68 -5.74 -12.90 -3.64
C LEU A 68 -4.91 -12.47 -2.43
N LEU A 69 -4.24 -11.31 -2.51
CA LEU A 69 -3.44 -10.81 -1.39
C LEU A 69 -4.30 -10.53 -0.14
N LYS A 70 -5.52 -10.01 -0.32
CA LYS A 70 -6.47 -9.78 0.77
C LYS A 70 -6.91 -11.08 1.43
N GLU A 71 -7.28 -12.08 0.64
CA GLU A 71 -7.68 -13.40 1.15
C GLU A 71 -6.53 -14.07 1.92
N MET A 72 -5.31 -14.04 1.39
CA MET A 72 -4.11 -14.54 2.07
C MET A 72 -3.86 -13.81 3.41
N TRP A 73 -4.01 -12.49 3.43
CA TRP A 73 -3.79 -11.68 4.63
C TRP A 73 -4.84 -11.94 5.72
N GLN A 74 -6.10 -12.14 5.32
CA GLN A 74 -7.21 -12.37 6.26
C GLN A 74 -7.12 -13.71 6.99
N VAL A 75 -6.52 -14.73 6.37
CA VAL A 75 -6.33 -16.06 6.99
C VAL A 75 -4.99 -16.20 7.71
N ALA A 76 -4.08 -15.24 7.55
CA ALA A 76 -2.74 -15.27 8.11
C ALA A 76 -2.71 -14.81 9.58
N ASN A 77 -1.92 -15.49 10.41
CA ASN A 77 -1.53 -15.00 11.73
C ASN A 77 -0.49 -13.87 11.62
N GLU A 78 -0.12 -13.24 12.75
CA GLU A 78 0.82 -12.10 12.76
C GLU A 78 2.17 -12.41 12.11
N GLN A 79 2.72 -13.60 12.35
CA GLN A 79 4.01 -14.01 11.78
C GLN A 79 3.90 -14.18 10.26
N GLU A 80 2.80 -14.75 9.77
CA GLU A 80 2.51 -14.94 8.36
C GLU A 80 2.24 -13.61 7.65
N GLN A 81 1.52 -12.68 8.28
CA GLN A 81 1.32 -11.32 7.76
C GLN A 81 2.66 -10.59 7.61
N GLN A 82 3.55 -10.70 8.60
CA GLN A 82 4.89 -10.15 8.49
C GLN A 82 5.68 -10.79 7.33
N ALA A 83 5.55 -12.10 7.12
CA ALA A 83 6.18 -12.79 6.00
C ALA A 83 5.62 -12.33 4.65
N ILE A 84 4.30 -12.15 4.53
CA ILE A 84 3.65 -11.61 3.33
C ILE A 84 4.18 -10.20 3.04
N ALA A 85 4.23 -9.32 4.04
CA ALA A 85 4.77 -7.98 3.88
C ALA A 85 6.23 -7.99 3.41
N ASN A 86 7.08 -8.86 3.98
CA ASN A 86 8.47 -9.03 3.56
C ASN A 86 8.57 -9.44 2.08
N VAL A 87 7.71 -10.34 1.61
CA VAL A 87 7.70 -10.79 0.21
C VAL A 87 7.23 -9.67 -0.72
N VAL A 88 6.21 -8.90 -0.35
CA VAL A 88 5.73 -7.76 -1.14
C VAL A 88 6.82 -6.69 -1.28
N VAL A 89 7.56 -6.36 -0.21
CA VAL A 89 8.71 -5.43 -0.28
C VAL A 89 9.75 -5.92 -1.29
N LYS A 90 10.14 -7.20 -1.20
CA LYS A 90 11.10 -7.79 -2.14
C LYS A 90 10.60 -7.78 -3.58
N LEU A 91 9.30 -8.03 -3.79
CA LEU A 91 8.67 -8.01 -5.10
C LEU A 91 8.67 -6.59 -5.69
N VAL A 92 8.37 -5.59 -4.87
CA VAL A 92 8.40 -4.16 -5.24
C VAL A 92 9.82 -3.72 -5.61
N GLN A 93 10.85 -4.17 -4.88
CA GLN A 93 12.25 -3.84 -5.17
C GLN A 93 12.80 -4.48 -6.45
N LYS A 94 12.27 -5.65 -6.84
CA LYS A 94 12.70 -6.36 -8.06
C LYS A 94 12.11 -5.81 -9.35
N ARG A 95 11.06 -5.00 -9.28
CA ARG A 95 10.38 -4.38 -10.43
C ARG A 95 10.74 -2.90 -10.49
#